data_AF-A0AAD7UB57-F1
#
_entry.id   AF-A0AAD7UB57-F1
#
_cell.length_a   1.000
_cell.length_b   1.000
_cell.length_c   1.000
_cell.angle_alpha   90.00
_cell.angle_beta   90.00
_cell.angle_gamma   90.00
#
_symmetry.space_group_name_H-M   'P 1'
#
loop_
_entity.id
_entity.type
_entity.pdbx_description
1 polymer ?
#
loop_
_entity_poly.entity_id
_entity_poly.type
_entity_poly.pdbx_seq_one_letter_code
_entity_poly.pdbx_strand_id
1 'polypeptide(L)'
;LAKNRLQRLDLGATVLIHRVRVDAKLNKHIWHRGIRNVPYRVRVRLSRKRNEDEEADEKLYTLVQHVEVGGFKGLQTEVLTDL
;
A
#
# COMPACT_ATOMS: atom_id res chain seq x y z
N LEU A 1 5.33 -20.08 17.66
CA LEU A 1 6.01 -20.48 16.40
C LEU A 1 5.01 -20.29 15.26
N ALA A 2 5.50 -19.93 14.07
CA ALA A 2 4.75 -19.42 12.90
C ALA A 2 4.34 -17.93 12.97
N LYS A 3 5.35 -17.05 12.95
CA LYS A 3 5.18 -15.65 12.53
C LYS A 3 4.74 -15.68 11.06
N ASN A 4 3.48 -15.30 10.81
CA ASN A 4 2.92 -15.15 9.48
C ASN A 4 3.78 -14.17 8.67
N ARG A 5 4.53 -14.77 7.75
CA ARG A 5 5.43 -14.13 6.79
C ARG A 5 4.57 -13.48 5.71
N LEU A 6 3.91 -12.38 6.06
CA LEU A 6 3.34 -11.48 5.06
C LEU A 6 4.52 -10.87 4.30
N GLN A 7 4.67 -11.36 3.07
CA GLN A 7 5.32 -10.75 1.91
C GLN A 7 5.99 -9.42 2.22
N ARG A 8 7.25 -9.48 2.68
CA ARG A 8 8.15 -8.35 2.63
C ARG A 8 8.48 -8.17 1.15
N LEU A 9 7.69 -7.33 0.47
CA LEU A 9 8.01 -6.88 -0.88
C LEU A 9 9.12 -5.83 -0.70
N ASP A 10 10.35 -6.20 -1.06
CA ASP A 10 11.50 -5.30 -1.03
C ASP A 10 11.33 -4.20 -2.09
N LEU A 11 10.51 -3.19 -1.76
CA LEU A 11 10.51 -1.90 -2.42
C LEU A 11 11.75 -1.15 -1.93
N GLY A 12 12.87 -1.37 -2.62
CA GLY A 12 14.14 -0.73 -2.31
C GLY A 12 14.00 0.79 -2.12
N ALA A 13 14.29 1.24 -0.89
CA ALA A 13 14.88 2.53 -0.54
C ALA A 13 14.24 3.86 -1.03
N THR A 14 13.04 3.91 -1.60
CA THR A 14 12.55 5.17 -2.25
C THR A 14 11.57 6.00 -1.40
N VAL A 15 11.09 5.50 -0.26
CA VAL A 15 10.25 6.32 0.63
C VAL A 15 10.79 6.16 2.04
N LEU A 16 11.22 7.25 2.68
CA LEU A 16 11.59 7.28 4.09
C LEU A 16 10.36 6.88 4.93
N ILE A 17 10.17 5.59 5.20
CA ILE A 17 8.94 5.02 5.77
C ILE A 17 9.12 4.72 7.25
N HIS A 18 8.66 5.63 8.10
CA HIS A 18 8.46 5.33 9.52
C HIS A 18 6.96 5.18 9.84
N ARG A 19 6.06 5.92 9.15
CA ARG A 19 4.59 5.71 9.19
C ARG A 19 3.94 5.38 7.83
N VAL A 20 3.27 4.22 7.76
CA VAL A 20 2.46 3.77 6.61
C VAL A 20 1.01 3.55 7.05
N ARG A 21 0.05 4.13 6.33
CA ARG A 21 -1.41 3.95 6.54
C ARG A 21 -2.02 3.20 5.37
N VAL A 22 -2.80 2.16 5.67
CA VAL A 22 -3.49 1.34 4.67
C VAL A 22 -4.94 1.80 4.55
N ASP A 23 -5.38 2.09 3.32
CA ASP A 23 -6.77 2.47 3.07
C ASP A 23 -7.74 1.29 3.35
N ALA A 24 -8.93 1.62 3.85
CA ALA A 24 -9.96 0.64 4.17
C ALA A 24 -10.42 -0.13 2.92
N LYS A 25 -10.45 0.51 1.74
CA LYS A 25 -10.80 -0.17 0.47
C LYS A 25 -9.77 -1.23 0.10
N LEU A 26 -8.48 -0.93 0.29
CA LEU A 26 -7.41 -1.90 0.07
C LEU A 26 -7.53 -3.09 1.02
N ASN A 27 -7.80 -2.83 2.30
CA ASN A 27 -8.05 -3.91 3.26
C ASN A 27 -9.23 -4.79 2.82
N LYS A 28 -10.37 -4.20 2.46
CA LYS A 28 -11.53 -4.95 1.94
C LYS A 28 -11.17 -5.77 0.70
N HIS A 29 -10.41 -5.21 -0.23
CA HIS A 29 -9.97 -5.92 -1.43
C HIS A 29 -9.02 -7.09 -1.09
N ILE A 30 -8.13 -6.95 -0.12
CA ILE A 30 -7.25 -8.05 0.28
C ILE A 30 -8.07 -9.22 0.85
N TRP A 31 -9.10 -8.92 1.64
CA TRP A 31 -9.90 -9.93 2.34
C TRP A 31 -11.18 -10.36 1.62
N HIS A 32 -11.46 -9.86 0.41
CA HIS A 32 -12.74 -10.12 -0.27
C HIS A 32 -13.01 -11.61 -0.59
N ARG A 33 -11.96 -12.43 -0.69
CA ARG A 33 -12.03 -13.89 -0.94
C ARG A 33 -11.84 -14.73 0.33
N GLY A 34 -11.81 -14.09 1.50
CA GLY A 34 -11.56 -14.73 2.79
C GLY A 34 -10.08 -14.97 3.09
N ILE A 35 -9.81 -15.60 4.23
CA ILE A 35 -8.44 -15.74 4.80
C ILE A 35 -7.54 -16.72 4.03
N ARG A 36 -8.12 -17.69 3.33
CA ARG A 36 -7.37 -18.75 2.63
C ARG A 36 -7.00 -18.42 1.19
N ASN A 37 -7.74 -17.50 0.55
CA ASN A 37 -7.63 -17.22 -0.88
C ASN A 37 -7.31 -15.76 -1.17
N VAL A 38 -6.29 -15.23 -0.49
CA VAL A 38 -5.82 -13.84 -0.69
C VAL A 38 -5.28 -13.66 -2.12
N PRO A 39 -5.56 -12.52 -2.79
CA PRO A 39 -5.00 -12.24 -4.12
C PRO A 39 -3.47 -12.31 -4.16
N TYR A 40 -2.90 -12.98 -5.16
CA TYR A 40 -1.44 -13.11 -5.31
C TYR A 40 -0.74 -11.80 -5.68
N ARG A 41 -1.43 -10.90 -6.39
CA ARG A 41 -0.91 -9.60 -6.83
C ARG A 41 -1.99 -8.55 -6.63
N VAL A 42 -1.60 -7.40 -6.10
CA VAL A 42 -2.47 -6.24 -5.90
C VAL A 42 -1.76 -5.02 -6.44
N ARG A 43 -2.47 -4.20 -7.21
CA ARG A 43 -1.95 -2.92 -7.68
C ARG A 43 -2.30 -1.87 -6.64
N VAL A 44 -1.28 -1.14 -6.18
CA VAL A 44 -1.44 -0.11 -5.16
C VAL A 44 -0.91 1.21 -5.65
N ARG A 45 -1.53 2.29 -5.17
CA ARG A 45 -1.06 3.66 -5.32
C ARG A 45 -0.51 4.11 -3.99
N LEU A 46 0.69 4.68 -4.02
CA LEU A 46 1.36 5.26 -2.86
C LEU A 46 1.28 6.78 -2.97
N SER A 47 0.78 7.42 -1.94
CA SER A 47 0.73 8.88 -1.86
C SER A 47 1.31 9.34 -0.54
N ARG A 48 2.28 10.26 -0.58
CA ARG A 48 2.88 10.84 0.61
C ARG A 48 2.13 12.12 0.97
N LYS A 49 1.53 12.17 2.15
CA LYS A 49 0.74 13.31 2.62
C LYS A 49 1.34 13.88 3.91
N ARG A 50 1.11 15.18 4.15
CA ARG A 50 1.39 15.79 5.45
C ARG A 50 0.34 15.34 6.44
N ASN A 51 0.77 15.12 7.68
CA ASN A 51 -0.13 14.91 8.79
C ASN A 51 -0.66 16.27 9.26
N GLU A 52 -1.97 16.38 9.47
CA GLU A 52 -2.64 17.58 9.99
C GLU A 52 -2.73 17.56 11.52
N ASP A 53 -2.41 16.43 12.14
CA ASP A 53 -2.35 16.26 13.58
C ASP A 53 -1.03 16.82 14.15
N GLU A 54 -1.14 17.88 14.95
CA GLU A 54 0.00 18.60 15.53
C GLU A 54 0.75 17.78 16.60
N GLU A 55 0.11 16.76 17.20
CA GLU A 55 0.74 15.89 18.20
C GLU A 55 1.46 14.68 17.59
N ALA A 56 1.44 14.53 16.27
CA ALA A 56 2.06 13.37 15.64
C ALA A 56 3.59 13.49 15.58
N ASP A 57 4.28 12.45 16.09
CA ASP A 57 5.75 12.32 16.03
C ASP A 57 6.35 12.54 14.64
N GLU A 58 5.56 12.24 13.60
CA GLU A 58 5.95 12.34 12.20
C GLU A 58 5.03 13.26 11.41
N LYS A 59 5.66 14.22 10.74
CA LYS A 59 5.01 15.21 9.88
C LYS A 59 4.48 14.64 8.57
N LEU A 60 4.94 13.45 8.15
CA LEU A 60 4.61 12.84 6.86
C LEU A 60 4.17 11.41 7.08
N TYR A 61 3.13 10.98 6.36
CA TYR A 61 2.76 9.58 6.28
C TYR A 61 2.54 9.16 4.84
N THR A 62 2.73 7.88 4.56
CA THR A 62 2.41 7.28 3.27
C THR A 62 1.05 6.62 3.35
N LEU A 63 0.11 7.05 2.50
CA LEU A 63 -1.18 6.40 2.31
C LEU A 63 -1.07 5.39 1.17
N VAL A 64 -1.49 4.15 1.42
CA VAL A 64 -1.56 3.07 0.44
C VAL A 64 -3.00 2.86 0.04
N GLN A 65 -3.31 3.05 -1.25
CA GLN A 65 -4.65 2.91 -1.79
C GLN A 65 -4.70 1.78 -2.82
N HIS A 66 -5.86 1.13 -2.94
CA HIS A 66 -6.09 0.11 -3.95
C HIS A 66 -6.34 0.74 -5.32
N VAL A 67 -5.76 0.17 -6.37
CA VAL A 67 -6.05 0.53 -7.75
C VAL A 67 -6.64 -0.69 -8.45
N GLU A 68 -7.87 -0.55 -8.92
CA GLU A 68 -8.52 -1.58 -9.74
C GLU A 68 -7.89 -1.62 -11.12
N VAL A 69 -7.47 -2.81 -11.55
CA VAL A 69 -6.87 -3.04 -12.86
C VAL A 69 -7.51 -4.28 -13.51
N GLY A 70 -7.72 -4.23 -14.82
CA GLY A 70 -8.25 -5.37 -15.58
C GLY A 70 -7.25 -6.52 -15.76
N GLY A 71 -5.96 -6.28 -15.54
CA GLY A 71 -4.90 -7.29 -15.64
C GLY A 71 -3.54 -6.78 -15.17
N PHE A 72 -2.62 -7.72 -14.91
CA PHE A 72 -1.28 -7.40 -14.35
C PHE A 72 -0.13 -7.58 -15.34
N LYS A 73 -0.42 -7.91 -16.61
CA LYS A 73 0.60 -8.14 -17.63
C LYS A 73 1.06 -6.80 -18.21
N GLY A 74 2.36 -6.55 -18.23
CA GLY A 74 2.94 -5.34 -18.82
C GLY A 74 2.86 -4.07 -17.96
N LEU A 75 2.20 -4.11 -16.79
CA LEU A 75 2.15 -2.96 -15.88
C LEU A 75 3.51 -2.77 -15.19
N GLN A 76 4.09 -1.57 -15.35
CA GLN A 76 5.31 -1.14 -14.67
C GLN A 76 5.00 -0.15 -13.55
N THR A 77 5.98 0.24 -12.75
CA THR A 77 5.80 1.29 -11.74
C THR A 77 5.81 2.64 -12.45
N GLU A 78 4.78 3.45 -12.20
CA GLU A 78 4.64 4.77 -12.80
C GLU A 78 4.55 5.82 -11.69
N VAL A 79 5.21 6.95 -11.90
CA VAL A 79 5.06 8.12 -11.03
C VAL A 79 3.79 8.84 -11.46
N LEU A 80 2.81 8.90 -10.58
CA LEU A 80 1.57 9.63 -10.85
C LEU A 80 1.83 11.12 -10.64
N THR A 81 1.73 11.89 -11.73
CA THR A 81 1.58 13.34 -11.68
C THR A 81 0.09 13.64 -11.66
N ASP A 82 -0.48 13.83 -10.48
CA ASP A 82 -1.80 14.47 -10.41
C ASP A 82 -1.60 15.93 -10.84
N LEU A 83 -2.26 16.33 -11.93
CA LEU A 83 -2.33 17.74 -12.39
C LEU A 83 -3.33 18.52 -11.55
#